data_AF-A0A0S8E6U9-F1
#
_entry.id   AF-A0A0S8E6U9-F1
#
_cell.length_a   1.000
_cell.length_b   1.000
_cell.length_c   1.000
_cell.angle_alpha   90.00
_cell.angle_beta   90.00
_cell.angle_gamma   90.00
#
_symmetry.space_group_name_H-M   'P 1'
#
loop_
_entity.id
_entity.type
_entity.pdbx_description
1 polymer ?
#
loop_
_entity_poly.entity_id
_entity_poly.type
_entity_poly.pdbx_seq_one_letter_code
_entity_poly.pdbx_strand_id
1 'polypeptide(L)'
;MVTMTALLLADFATPEKIGVNPQSMLWLLPLVASIAVVYKATKVQKITAFNFLKETVILFGSIVIFMIITALVLCASAWFITE
;
A
#
# COMPACT_ATOMS: atom_id res chain seq x y z
N MET A 1 -7.19 -37.02 -3.05
CA MET A 1 -6.37 -36.29 -2.05
C MET A 1 -5.15 -35.65 -2.72
N VAL A 2 -4.31 -36.41 -3.43
CA VAL A 2 -3.10 -35.92 -4.15
C VAL A 2 -3.39 -34.80 -5.16
N THR A 3 -4.50 -34.86 -5.88
CA THR A 3 -4.86 -33.87 -6.91
C THR A 3 -5.17 -32.48 -6.33
N MET A 4 -5.79 -32.40 -5.14
CA MET A 4 -6.05 -31.10 -4.48
C MET A 4 -4.75 -30.47 -3.98
N THR A 5 -3.84 -31.26 -3.41
CA THR A 5 -2.56 -30.76 -2.93
C THR A 5 -1.70 -30.25 -4.09
N ALA A 6 -1.73 -30.94 -5.23
CA ALA A 6 -1.04 -30.50 -6.45
C ALA A 6 -1.62 -29.18 -7.00
N LEU A 7 -2.95 -29.02 -7.00
CA LEU A 7 -3.60 -27.77 -7.40
C LEU A 7 -3.29 -26.60 -6.47
N LEU A 8 -3.26 -26.84 -5.15
CA LEU A 8 -2.87 -25.84 -4.16
C LEU A 8 -1.42 -25.38 -4.34
N LEU A 9 -0.48 -26.32 -4.55
CA LEU A 9 0.91 -25.96 -4.82
C LEU A 9 1.07 -25.18 -6.13
N ALA A 10 0.27 -25.50 -7.15
CA ALA A 10 0.31 -24.82 -8.43
C ALA A 10 -0.15 -23.35 -8.32
N ASP A 11 -1.14 -23.07 -7.46
CA ASP A 11 -1.66 -21.72 -7.22
C ASP A 11 -0.57 -20.77 -6.67
N PHE A 12 0.26 -21.26 -5.74
CA PHE A 12 1.41 -20.51 -5.22
C PHE A 12 2.56 -20.35 -6.23
N ALA A 13 2.59 -21.16 -7.29
CA ALA A 13 3.61 -21.09 -8.34
C ALA A 13 3.20 -20.19 -9.51
N THR A 14 1.90 -19.88 -9.64
CA THR A 14 1.42 -18.94 -10.65
C THR A 14 1.50 -17.50 -10.15
N PRO A 15 2.11 -16.57 -10.92
CA PRO A 15 2.12 -15.17 -10.55
C PRO A 15 0.70 -14.62 -10.42
N GLU A 16 0.39 -14.06 -9.26
CA GLU A 16 -0.89 -13.38 -9.05
C GLU A 16 -0.94 -12.12 -9.92
N LYS A 17 -1.95 -12.04 -10.79
CA LYS A 17 -2.14 -10.89 -11.67
C LYS A 17 -2.84 -9.78 -10.90
N ILE A 18 -2.07 -9.00 -10.17
CA ILE A 18 -2.56 -7.79 -9.52
C ILE A 18 -2.83 -6.76 -10.62
N GLY A 19 -4.11 -6.43 -10.84
CA GLY A 19 -4.50 -5.40 -11.79
C GLY A 19 -3.99 -4.01 -11.35
N VAL A 20 -3.66 -3.15 -12.31
CA VAL A 20 -3.33 -1.73 -12.07
C VAL A 20 -4.59 -0.86 -11.97
N ASN A 21 -5.67 -1.43 -11.42
CA ASN A 21 -6.93 -0.71 -11.27
C ASN A 21 -6.93 0.10 -9.95
N PRO A 22 -7.75 1.17 -9.85
CA PRO A 22 -7.79 2.01 -8.65
C PRO A 22 -8.16 1.22 -7.38
N GLN A 23 -8.94 0.15 -7.51
CA GLN A 23 -9.35 -0.70 -6.40
C GLN A 23 -8.18 -1.52 -5.83
N SER A 24 -7.32 -2.07 -6.68
CA SER A 24 -6.10 -2.77 -6.28
C SER A 24 -5.11 -1.85 -5.57
N MET A 25 -5.11 -0.54 -5.87
CA MET A 25 -4.29 0.42 -5.11
C MET A 25 -4.78 0.60 -3.66
N LEU A 26 -6.05 0.34 -3.34
CA LEU A 26 -6.54 0.41 -1.96
C LEU A 26 -5.94 -0.67 -1.06
N TRP A 27 -5.46 -1.77 -1.63
CA TRP A 27 -4.74 -2.82 -0.90
C TRP A 27 -3.40 -2.35 -0.33
N LEU A 28 -2.87 -1.21 -0.80
CA LEU A 28 -1.70 -0.58 -0.21
C LEU A 28 -2.02 0.14 1.11
N LEU A 29 -3.27 0.52 1.38
CA LEU A 29 -3.61 1.30 2.57
C LEU A 29 -3.30 0.57 3.89
N PRO A 30 -3.62 -0.73 4.08
CA PRO A 30 -3.23 -1.46 5.29
C PRO A 30 -1.70 -1.54 5.47
N LEU A 31 -0.96 -1.67 4.37
CA LEU A 31 0.50 -1.72 4.39
C LEU A 31 1.08 -0.37 4.82
N VAL A 32 0.61 0.73 4.20
CA VAL A 32 1.03 2.09 4.55
C VAL A 32 0.68 2.43 6.00
N ALA A 33 -0.51 2.03 6.47
CA ALA A 33 -0.91 2.21 7.86
C ALA A 33 0.05 1.49 8.82
N SER A 34 0.42 0.25 8.50
CA SER A 34 1.36 -0.54 9.30
C SER A 34 2.74 0.11 9.35
N ILE A 35 3.25 0.59 8.22
CA ILE A 35 4.54 1.28 8.14
C ILE A 35 4.50 2.59 8.94
N ALA A 36 3.43 3.37 8.83
CA ALA A 36 3.28 4.63 9.56
C ALA A 36 3.30 4.40 11.09
N VAL A 37 2.60 3.39 11.58
CA VAL A 37 2.59 3.00 12.99
C VAL A 37 3.99 2.59 13.45
N VAL A 38 4.65 1.68 12.74
CA VAL A 38 5.98 1.15 13.12
C VAL A 38 7.05 2.24 13.06
N TYR A 39 7.07 3.04 12.00
CA TYR A 39 7.97 4.18 11.87
C TYR A 39 7.83 5.11 13.06
N LYS A 40 6.59 5.41 13.45
CA LYS A 40 6.37 6.36 14.52
C LYS A 40 6.60 5.77 15.91
N ALA A 41 6.35 4.48 16.09
CA ALA A 41 6.63 3.78 17.33
C ALA A 41 8.14 3.73 17.65
N THR A 42 8.98 3.57 16.62
CA THR A 42 10.44 3.49 16.79
C THR A 42 11.10 4.86 16.99
N LYS A 43 10.49 5.95 16.50
CA LYS A 43 11.06 7.31 16.58
C LYS A 43 10.66 8.10 17.82
N VAL A 44 9.62 7.71 18.55
CA VAL A 44 9.05 8.52 19.64
C VAL A 44 9.57 8.00 20.98
N GLN A 45 10.38 8.81 21.67
CA GLN A 45 10.92 8.47 22.99
C GLN A 45 9.88 8.50 24.12
N LYS A 46 8.78 9.24 23.94
CA LYS A 46 7.68 9.37 24.92
C LYS A 46 6.33 9.21 24.22
N ILE A 47 5.72 8.04 24.38
CA ILE A 47 4.46 7.71 23.72
C ILE A 47 3.30 8.24 24.56
N THR A 48 2.69 9.35 24.15
CA THR A 48 1.34 9.72 24.60
C THR A 48 0.35 9.27 23.54
N ALA A 49 -0.65 8.46 23.91
CA ALA A 49 -1.53 7.79 22.94
C ALA A 49 -2.19 8.75 21.96
N PHE A 50 -2.63 9.92 22.43
CA PHE A 50 -3.25 10.95 21.59
C PHE A 50 -2.28 11.56 20.58
N ASN A 51 -1.08 11.96 21.03
CA ASN A 51 -0.11 12.61 20.15
C ASN A 51 0.49 11.60 19.15
N PHE A 52 0.71 10.36 19.60
CA PHE A 52 1.13 9.25 18.75
C PHE A 52 0.11 8.98 17.63
N LEU A 53 -1.18 8.89 17.97
CA LEU A 53 -2.24 8.65 16.99
C LEU A 53 -2.33 9.82 15.98
N LYS A 54 -2.31 11.06 16.46
CA LYS A 54 -2.33 12.26 15.62
C LYS A 54 -1.17 12.27 14.63
N GLU A 55 0.05 12.05 15.10
CA GLU A 55 1.24 12.05 14.23
C GLU A 55 1.24 10.88 13.25
N THR A 56 0.74 9.72 13.66
CA THR A 56 0.59 8.54 12.79
C THR A 56 -0.42 8.79 11.67
N VAL A 57 -1.58 9.40 11.98
CA VAL A 57 -2.61 9.75 10.99
C VAL A 57 -2.09 10.81 10.02
N ILE A 58 -1.34 11.80 10.50
CA ILE A 58 -0.71 12.81 9.64
C ILE A 58 0.27 12.16 8.66
N LEU A 59 1.12 11.24 9.14
CA LEU A 59 2.08 10.52 8.30
C LEU A 59 1.39 9.60 7.29
N PHE A 60 0.37 8.87 7.72
CA PHE A 60 -0.44 8.05 6.83
C PHE A 60 -1.08 8.91 5.72
N GLY A 61 -1.72 10.02 6.11
CA GLY A 61 -2.37 10.93 5.17
C GLY A 61 -1.39 11.54 4.17
N SER A 62 -0.19 11.93 4.59
CA SER A 62 0.81 12.50 3.68
C SER A 62 1.28 11.49 2.62
N ILE A 63 1.47 10.22 3.00
CA ILE A 63 1.84 9.15 2.07
C ILE A 63 0.71 8.88 1.08
N VAL A 64 -0.54 8.84 1.55
CA VAL A 64 -1.71 8.62 0.67
C VAL A 64 -1.87 9.76 -0.34
N ILE A 65 -1.75 11.01 0.10
CA ILE A 65 -1.81 12.18 -0.80
C ILE A 65 -0.69 12.11 -1.84
N PHE A 66 0.53 11.82 -1.41
CA PHE A 66 1.66 11.65 -2.32
C PHE A 66 1.39 10.58 -3.38
N MET A 67 0.88 9.42 -2.97
CA MET A 67 0.52 8.32 -3.86
C MET A 67 -0.52 8.73 -4.92
N ILE A 68 -1.54 9.51 -4.53
CA ILE A 68 -2.55 10.03 -5.46
C ILE A 68 -1.92 10.98 -6.48
N ILE A 69 -1.10 11.93 -6.02
CA ILE A 69 -0.41 12.89 -6.91
C ILE A 69 0.47 12.14 -7.91
N THR A 70 1.26 11.18 -7.43
CA THR A 70 2.11 10.34 -8.29
C THR A 70 1.27 9.59 -9.33
N ALA A 71 0.16 8.98 -8.93
CA ALA A 71 -0.72 8.27 -9.86
C ALA A 71 -1.27 9.20 -10.96
N LEU A 72 -1.69 10.42 -10.61
CA LEU A 72 -2.16 11.41 -11.57
C LEU A 72 -1.05 11.85 -12.54
N VAL A 73 0.15 12.10 -12.02
CA VAL A 73 1.31 12.47 -12.85
C VAL A 73 1.68 11.35 -13.80
N LEU A 74 1.70 10.09 -13.35
CA LEU A 74 1.96 8.95 -14.21
C LEU A 74 0.90 8.82 -15.30
N CYS A 75 -0.38 8.97 -14.94
CA CYS A 75 -1.47 8.90 -15.89
C CYS A 75 -1.38 10.01 -16.94
N ALA A 76 -1.07 11.25 -16.52
CA ALA A 76 -0.85 12.37 -17.43
C ALA A 76 0.36 12.15 -18.35
N SER A 77 1.46 11.62 -17.81
CA SER A 77 2.66 11.31 -18.60
C SER A 77 2.40 10.20 -19.62
N ALA A 78 1.64 9.16 -19.26
CA ALA A 78 1.27 8.10 -20.17
C ALA A 78 0.40 8.62 -21.32
N TRP A 79 -0.54 9.53 -21.02
CA TRP A 79 -1.34 10.21 -22.03
C TRP A 79 -0.45 11.00 -22.99
N PHE A 80 0.45 11.84 -22.46
CA PHE A 80 1.34 12.69 -23.25
C PHE A 80 2.34 11.92 -24.12
N ILE A 81 2.71 10.69 -23.74
CA ILE A 81 3.62 9.85 -24.54
C ILE A 81 2.86 9.08 -25.63
N THR A 82 1.59 8.76 -25.38
CA THR A 82 0.77 7.95 -26.30
C THR A 82 0.19 8.78 -27.44
N GLU A 83 0.01 10.09 -27.23
CA GLU A 83 -0.54 11.05 -28.19
C GLU A 83 0.55 11.95 -28.79
#